data_AF-A0A7C2JIF4-F1
#
_entry.id   AF-A0A7C2JIF4-F1
#
_cell.length_a   1.000
_cell.length_b   1.000
_cell.length_c   1.000
_cell.angle_alpha   90.00
_cell.angle_beta   90.00
_cell.angle_gamma   90.00
#
_symmetry.space_group_name_H-M   'P 1'
#
loop_
_entity.id
_entity.type
_entity.pdbx_description
1 polymer ?
#
loop_
_entity_poly.entity_id
_entity_poly.type
_entity_poly.pdbx_seq_one_letter_code
_entity_poly.pdbx_strand_id
1 'polypeptide(L)'
;MKIGAYEISVFETGYISLDGGAMFGVVPKTLWQRTNPADEYNRIKLALRLLILRSTDRLIIVDTGVGNKLNEKLSKIYNVDYST
;
A
#
# COMPACT_ATOMS: atom_id res chain seq x y z
N MET A 1 16.69 7.48 -5.03
CA MET A 1 16.73 8.89 -4.56
C MET A 1 17.80 8.98 -3.48
N LYS A 2 18.53 10.08 -3.36
CA LYS A 2 19.54 10.25 -2.31
C LYS A 2 19.13 11.38 -1.35
N ILE A 3 19.17 11.13 -0.05
CA ILE A 3 18.94 12.15 0.99
C ILE A 3 20.05 12.02 2.03
N GLY A 4 20.91 13.04 2.13
CA GLY A 4 22.08 13.01 3.01
C GLY A 4 22.98 11.79 2.72
N ALA A 5 23.25 11.01 3.76
CA ALA A 5 24.08 9.81 3.68
C ALA A 5 23.34 8.56 3.16
N TYR A 6 22.04 8.64 2.88
CA TYR A 6 21.22 7.49 2.51
C TYR A 6 20.87 7.48 1.03
N GLU A 7 21.14 6.34 0.39
CA GLU A 7 20.50 5.94 -0.86
C GLU A 7 19.15 5.27 -0.55
N ILE A 8 18.09 5.76 -1.17
CA ILE A 8 16.70 5.33 -0.94
C ILE A 8 16.17 4.69 -2.22
N SER A 9 15.74 3.43 -2.11
CA SER A 9 14.97 2.73 -3.14
C SER A 9 13.59 2.35 -2.63
N VAL A 10 12.63 2.28 -3.55
CA VAL A 10 11.27 1.83 -3.27
C VAL A 10 11.15 0.37 -3.68
N PHE A 11 10.51 -0.45 -2.85
CA PHE A 11 10.18 -1.84 -3.17
C PHE A 11 8.68 -2.05 -3.02
N GLU A 12 8.01 -2.53 -4.06
CA GLU A 12 6.58 -2.82 -4.03
C GLU A 12 6.36 -4.27 -3.59
N THR A 13 5.46 -4.50 -2.63
CA THR A 13 5.14 -5.83 -2.09
C THR A 13 3.73 -6.30 -2.47
N GLY A 14 3.13 -5.66 -3.48
CA GLY A 14 1.78 -5.92 -3.95
C GLY A 14 0.77 -4.87 -3.49
N TYR A 15 -0.49 -5.27 -3.43
CA TYR A 15 -1.63 -4.39 -3.22
C TYR A 15 -2.63 -4.97 -2.23
N ILE A 16 -3.37 -4.07 -1.59
CA ILE A 16 -4.60 -4.38 -0.85
C ILE A 16 -5.71 -3.44 -1.32
N SER A 17 -6.94 -3.75 -0.95
CA SER A 17 -8.09 -2.89 -1.14
C SER A 17 -8.79 -2.60 0.18
N LEU A 18 -9.10 -1.33 0.43
CA LEU A 18 -9.80 -0.85 1.63
C LEU A 18 -10.99 0.00 1.25
N ASP A 19 -12.00 0.10 2.11
CA ASP A 19 -13.18 0.94 1.86
C ASP A 19 -12.78 2.39 1.56
N GLY A 20 -13.17 2.89 0.39
CA GLY A 20 -12.81 4.24 -0.07
C GLY A 20 -13.39 5.32 0.83
N GLY A 21 -14.59 5.13 1.37
CA GLY A 21 -15.21 6.08 2.31
C GLY A 21 -14.38 6.21 3.60
N ALA A 22 -13.91 5.10 4.15
CA ALA A 22 -13.03 5.09 5.31
C ALA A 22 -11.68 5.77 5.03
N MET A 23 -11.10 5.57 3.83
CA MET A 23 -9.82 6.16 3.45
C MET A 23 -9.90 7.67 3.18
N PHE A 24 -11.03 8.16 2.69
CA PHE A 24 -11.23 9.56 2.31
C PHE A 24 -12.09 10.36 3.31
N GLY A 25 -12.63 9.71 4.33
CA GLY A 25 -13.39 10.33 5.42
C GLY A 25 -14.58 11.15 4.92
N VAL A 26 -14.54 12.46 5.19
CA VAL A 26 -15.63 13.39 4.84
C VAL A 26 -15.69 13.75 3.35
N VAL A 27 -14.68 13.38 2.55
CA VAL A 27 -14.64 13.74 1.13
C VAL A 27 -15.71 12.94 0.38
N PRO A 28 -16.61 13.60 -0.38
CA PRO A 28 -17.65 12.91 -1.14
C PRO A 28 -17.10 11.90 -2.16
N LYS A 29 -17.78 10.76 -2.27
CA LYS A 29 -17.44 9.69 -3.22
C LYS A 29 -17.34 10.15 -4.67
N THR A 30 -18.21 11.07 -5.07
CA THR A 30 -18.18 11.66 -6.42
C THR A 30 -16.87 12.39 -6.74
N LEU A 31 -16.12 12.85 -5.73
CA LEU A 31 -14.82 13.49 -5.91
C LEU A 31 -13.68 12.47 -5.91
N TRP A 32 -13.53 11.69 -4.84
CA TRP A 32 -12.37 10.80 -4.71
C TRP A 32 -12.41 9.61 -5.68
N GLN A 33 -13.58 9.15 -6.11
CA GLN A 33 -13.69 8.03 -7.06
C GLN A 33 -13.11 8.36 -8.44
N ARG A 34 -12.93 9.65 -8.76
CA ARG A 34 -12.34 10.09 -10.04
C ARG A 34 -10.86 9.70 -10.16
N THR A 35 -10.13 9.70 -9.05
CA THR A 35 -8.70 9.35 -9.00
C THR A 35 -8.48 7.96 -8.42
N ASN A 36 -9.40 7.48 -7.60
CA ASN A 36 -9.30 6.21 -6.88
C ASN A 36 -10.60 5.41 -7.13
N PRO A 37 -10.76 4.81 -8.33
CA PRO A 37 -11.97 4.07 -8.64
C PRO A 37 -12.15 2.91 -7.66
N ALA A 38 -13.36 2.81 -7.11
CA ALA A 38 -13.72 1.75 -6.18
C ALA A 38 -14.30 0.54 -6.92
N ASP A 39 -14.12 -0.64 -6.35
CA ASP A 39 -14.78 -1.87 -6.79
C ASP A 39 -16.25 -1.95 -6.33
N GLU A 40 -16.90 -3.08 -6.62
CA GLU A 40 -18.30 -3.35 -6.26
C GLU A 40 -18.56 -3.34 -4.74
N TYR A 41 -17.51 -3.52 -3.92
CA TYR A 41 -17.57 -3.47 -2.46
C TYR A 41 -17.15 -2.11 -1.90
N ASN A 42 -17.09 -1.07 -2.75
CA ASN A 42 -16.65 0.27 -2.40
C ASN A 42 -15.16 0.36 -1.98
N ARG A 43 -14.32 -0.61 -2.36
CA ARG A 43 -12.89 -0.62 -1.98
C ARG A 43 -12.01 0.00 -3.05
N ILE A 44 -11.00 0.77 -2.64
CA ILE A 44 -9.98 1.34 -3.51
C ILE A 44 -8.69 0.51 -3.46
N LYS A 45 -8.01 0.35 -4.61
CA LYS A 45 -6.72 -0.37 -4.68
C LYS A 45 -5.59 0.51 -4.12
N LEU A 46 -4.81 -0.04 -3.19
CA LEU A 46 -3.71 0.61 -2.49
C LEU A 46 -2.43 -0.20 -2.68
N ALA A 47 -1.38 0.45 -3.17
CA ALA A 47 -0.07 -0.17 -3.32
C ALA A 47 0.66 -0.20 -1.98
N LEU A 48 1.22 -1.36 -1.65
CA LEU A 48 2.09 -1.54 -0.49
C LEU A 48 3.54 -1.32 -0.94
N ARG A 49 4.08 -0.13 -0.67
CA ARG A 49 5.45 0.24 -1.03
C ARG A 49 6.28 0.49 0.20
N LEU A 50 7.45 -0.13 0.23
CA LEU A 50 8.42 -0.04 1.30
C LEU A 50 9.59 0.83 0.86
N LEU A 51 10.26 1.44 1.83
CA LEU A 51 11.49 2.16 1.59
C LEU A 51 12.67 1.36 2.12
N ILE A 52 13.69 1.19 1.28
CA ILE A 52 14.96 0.62 1.66
C ILE A 52 15.97 1.77 1.67
N LEU A 53 16.50 2.07 2.85
CA LEU A 53 17.48 3.12 3.09
C LEU A 53 18.83 2.47 3.34
N ARG A 54 19.82 2.78 2.51
CA ARG A 54 21.17 2.24 2.61
C ARG A 54 22.17 3.37 2.87
N SER A 55 22.89 3.29 3.98
CA SER A 55 24.12 4.05 4.24
C SER A 55 25.32 3.09 4.21
N THR A 56 26.51 3.61 4.52
CA THR A 56 27.73 2.81 4.62
C THR A 56 27.67 1.76 5.72
N ASP A 57 27.02 2.06 6.85
CA ASP A 57 27.01 1.25 8.07
C ASP A 57 25.63 0.66 8.41
N ARG A 58 24.57 1.09 7.72
CA ARG A 58 23.19 0.70 8.03
C ARG A 58 22.38 0.38 6.79
N LEU A 59 21.53 -0.62 6.96
CA LEU A 59 20.44 -0.95 6.05
C LEU A 59 19.13 -0.91 6.85
N ILE A 60 18.23 -0.01 6.48
CA ILE A 60 16.97 0.22 7.17
C ILE A 60 15.84 -0.05 6.19
N ILE A 61 14.82 -0.78 6.64
CA ILE A 61 13.58 -0.97 5.90
C ILE A 61 12.47 -0.25 6.67
N VAL A 62 11.69 0.56 5.97
CA VAL A 62 10.46 1.17 6.50
C VAL A 62 9.27 0.36 5.98
N ASP A 63 8.48 -0.16 6.92
CA ASP A 63 7.40 -1.13 6.73
C ASP A 63 7.84 -2.50 6.18
N THR A 64 6.94 -3.49 6.24
CA THR A 64 7.20 -4.86 5.74
C THR A 64 6.06 -5.43 4.88
N GLY A 65 5.14 -4.57 4.43
CA GLY A 65 3.94 -4.99 3.72
C GLY A 65 3.05 -5.90 4.56
N VAL A 66 2.20 -6.69 3.89
CA VAL A 66 1.24 -7.59 4.57
C VAL A 66 1.77 -9.01 4.79
N GLY A 67 2.95 -9.34 4.22
CA GLY A 67 3.52 -10.68 4.27
C GLY A 67 2.55 -11.73 3.72
N ASN A 68 2.57 -12.94 4.28
CA ASN A 68 1.76 -14.08 3.83
C ASN A 68 0.94 -14.73 4.96
N LYS A 69 0.71 -14.01 6.06
CA LYS A 69 0.07 -14.55 7.28
C LYS A 69 -1.46 -14.36 7.31
N LEU A 70 -2.03 -13.67 6.33
CA LEU A 70 -3.48 -13.47 6.22
C LEU A 70 -4.15 -14.80 5.82
N ASN A 71 -5.18 -15.19 6.56
CA ASN A 71 -6.02 -16.32 6.17
C ASN A 71 -6.88 -15.98 4.95
N GLU A 72 -7.48 -16.99 4.33
CA GLU A 72 -8.26 -16.82 3.09
C GLU A 72 -9.40 -15.79 3.24
N LYS A 73 -10.07 -15.78 4.39
CA LYS A 73 -11.15 -14.82 4.67
C LYS A 73 -10.63 -13.38 4.63
N LEU A 74 -9.54 -13.10 5.36
CA LEU A 74 -8.95 -11.76 5.40
C LEU A 74 -8.36 -11.37 4.04
N SER A 75 -7.75 -12.32 3.32
CA SER A 75 -7.22 -12.09 1.98
C SER A 75 -8.32 -11.67 0.99
N LYS A 76 -9.52 -12.26 1.09
CA LYS A 76 -10.69 -11.86 0.29
C LYS A 76 -11.25 -10.50 0.72
N ILE A 77 -11.35 -10.24 2.04
CA ILE A 77 -11.84 -8.95 2.58
C ILE A 77 -10.95 -7.80 2.08
N TYR A 78 -9.64 -7.96 2.15
CA TYR A 78 -8.67 -6.95 1.74
C TYR A 78 -8.22 -7.07 0.28
N ASN A 79 -8.80 -7.99 -0.49
CA ASN A 79 -8.44 -8.26 -1.89
C ASN A 79 -6.92 -8.22 -2.11
N VAL A 80 -6.20 -9.05 -1.33
CA VAL A 80 -4.74 -9.06 -1.33
C VAL A 80 -4.23 -9.58 -2.67
N ASP A 81 -3.36 -8.79 -3.29
CA ASP A 81 -2.79 -9.06 -4.60
C ASP A 81 -1.27 -8.96 -4.52
N TYR A 82 -0.57 -10.10 -4.73
CA TYR A 82 0.89 -10.17 -4.67
C TYR A 82 1.57 -9.98 -6.03
N SER A 83 0.84 -9.63 -7.09
CA SER A 83 1.45 -9.28 -8.36
C SER A 83 2.19 -7.94 -8.24
N THR A 84 3.48 -7.94 -8.56
CA THR A 84 4.41 -6.79 -8.51
C THR A 84 5.05 -6.57 -9.85
#